data_AF-A0A0P8JRP4-F1
#
_entry.id   AF-A0A0P8JRP4-F1
#
_cell.length_a   1.000
_cell.length_b   1.000
_cell.length_c   1.000
_cell.angle_alpha   90.00
_cell.angle_beta   90.00
_cell.angle_gamma   90.00
#
_symmetry.space_group_name_H-M   'P 1'
#
loop_
_entity.id
_entity.type
_entity.pdbx_description
1 polymer ?
#
loop_
_entity_poly.entity_id
_entity_poly.type
_entity_poly.pdbx_seq_one_letter_code
_entity_poly.pdbx_strand_id
1 'polypeptide(L)'
;MKDIDSLIKAARDNQNATADRATDTVKDNRKMMGEMPEYKNTDELVDDAVRGALAKSDMTNEKQNKPAGDFIYILVSASLSDAEITDILKLYDGRTDIALVVQGAKDKKNLLDELTHWQKLSFDSKSSLAVNLDPTVFKNYNVSSVPTIIHEKDGELVARVTGIYDIAYLKDKTGDLGVAGPAVGVVEKNLIDELQESVAKLDFDGMKKKAIDNYWPRQVFQEFPEATKRATRTIDPTVIIPQNITSPNGDIVAKRGRFNPLTVMPFTIKLIFFDAREEWQRQFARYQFEHTPASLTPILVTTNVYGDGWQTFRDTKKEYGDFARLYMIQPGMAEHYGLINVPSVVTADSKRFINDEYSRKDFEELK
;
A
#
# COMPACT_ATOMS: atom_id res chain seq x y z
N MET A 1 9.95 54.56 -22.91
CA MET A 1 10.54 53.48 -23.74
C MET A 1 11.29 52.41 -22.95
N LYS A 2 11.79 52.64 -21.72
CA LYS A 2 12.53 51.62 -20.92
C LYS A 2 11.68 50.58 -20.18
N ASP A 3 10.34 50.65 -20.26
CA ASP A 3 9.43 49.87 -19.38
C ASP A 3 8.66 48.75 -20.11
N ILE A 4 8.74 48.70 -21.44
CA ILE A 4 8.08 47.65 -22.24
C ILE A 4 9.03 46.47 -22.45
N ASP A 5 10.33 46.72 -22.66
CA ASP A 5 11.33 45.66 -22.80
C ASP A 5 11.58 44.90 -21.48
N SER A 6 11.44 45.56 -20.34
CA SER A 6 11.48 44.92 -19.01
C SER A 6 10.29 43.99 -18.79
N LEU A 7 9.08 44.40 -19.21
CA LEU A 7 7.87 43.59 -19.15
C LEU A 7 7.89 42.42 -20.13
N ILE A 8 8.41 42.61 -21.35
CA ILE A 8 8.57 41.53 -22.34
C ILE A 8 9.63 40.52 -21.86
N LYS A 9 10.72 41.00 -21.25
CA LYS A 9 11.74 40.14 -20.67
C LYS A 9 11.20 39.36 -19.47
N ALA A 10 10.49 40.01 -18.55
CA ALA A 10 9.84 39.35 -17.42
C ALA A 10 8.78 38.34 -17.86
N ALA A 11 8.01 38.64 -18.92
CA ALA A 11 7.05 37.70 -19.49
C ALA A 11 7.72 36.48 -20.14
N ARG A 12 8.84 36.68 -20.87
CA ARG A 12 9.64 35.59 -21.45
C ARG A 12 10.32 34.74 -20.38
N ASP A 13 10.88 35.36 -19.36
CA ASP A 13 11.56 34.66 -18.26
C ASP A 13 10.54 33.86 -17.43
N ASN A 14 9.34 34.39 -17.22
CA ASN A 14 8.27 33.66 -16.55
C ASN A 14 7.70 32.53 -17.43
N GLN A 15 7.58 32.75 -18.75
CA GLN A 15 7.16 31.72 -19.69
C GLN A 15 8.19 30.59 -19.80
N ASN A 16 9.48 30.90 -19.79
CA ASN A 16 10.56 29.92 -19.76
C ASN A 16 10.61 29.18 -18.42
N ALA A 17 10.43 29.86 -17.28
CA ALA A 17 10.34 29.19 -15.98
C ALA A 17 9.10 28.28 -15.85
N THR A 18 7.97 28.67 -16.48
CA THR A 18 6.79 27.80 -16.54
C THR A 18 7.01 26.62 -17.49
N ALA A 19 7.74 26.82 -18.59
CA ALA A 19 8.12 25.76 -19.53
C ALA A 19 9.13 24.79 -18.92
N ASP A 20 10.13 25.27 -18.18
CA ASP A 20 11.11 24.44 -17.48
C ASP A 20 10.44 23.63 -16.37
N ARG A 21 9.53 24.23 -15.58
CA ARG A 21 8.72 23.50 -14.60
C ARG A 21 7.75 22.51 -15.23
N ALA A 22 7.19 22.83 -16.40
CA ALA A 22 6.39 21.88 -17.18
C ALA A 22 7.25 20.75 -17.74
N THR A 23 8.51 21.02 -18.10
CA THR A 23 9.48 20.02 -18.58
C THR A 23 9.95 19.12 -17.43
N ASP A 24 10.11 19.67 -16.23
CA ASP A 24 10.39 18.91 -15.01
C ASP A 24 9.15 18.11 -14.56
N THR A 25 7.94 18.66 -14.68
CA THR A 25 6.69 17.92 -14.45
C THR A 25 6.47 16.83 -15.50
N VAL A 26 6.91 17.04 -16.75
CA VAL A 26 6.89 16.02 -17.82
C VAL A 26 7.99 14.98 -17.60
N LYS A 27 9.15 15.35 -17.07
CA LYS A 27 10.19 14.41 -16.63
C LYS A 27 9.72 13.61 -15.41
N ASP A 28 9.05 14.23 -14.46
CA ASP A 28 8.50 13.59 -13.27
C ASP A 28 7.29 12.73 -13.62
N ASN A 29 6.43 13.15 -14.54
CA ASN A 29 5.36 12.30 -15.10
C ASN A 29 5.92 11.19 -15.99
N ARG A 30 7.02 11.40 -16.73
CA ARG A 30 7.73 10.32 -17.44
C ARG A 30 8.43 9.37 -16.47
N LYS A 31 8.93 9.89 -15.35
CA LYS A 31 9.52 9.11 -14.27
C LYS A 31 8.44 8.32 -13.55
N MET A 32 7.26 8.90 -13.30
CA MET A 32 6.07 8.21 -12.78
C MET A 32 5.44 7.26 -13.80
N MET A 33 5.57 7.51 -15.12
CA MET A 33 5.24 6.54 -16.18
C MET A 33 6.33 5.47 -16.36
N GLY A 34 7.56 5.70 -15.87
CA GLY A 34 8.63 4.71 -15.77
C GLY A 34 8.63 3.95 -14.44
N GLU A 35 7.98 4.51 -13.42
CA GLU A 35 7.63 3.90 -12.13
C GLU A 35 6.21 3.29 -12.15
N MET A 36 5.45 3.48 -13.25
CA MET A 36 4.32 2.61 -13.57
C MET A 36 4.88 1.19 -13.55
N PRO A 37 4.15 0.21 -12.98
CA PRO A 37 4.61 -1.15 -13.04
C PRO A 37 4.74 -1.51 -14.52
N GLU A 38 5.98 -1.55 -15.02
CA GLU A 38 6.33 -2.39 -16.16
C GLU A 38 5.73 -3.76 -15.86
N TYR A 39 5.38 -4.50 -16.91
CA TYR A 39 5.00 -5.90 -16.75
C TYR A 39 6.20 -6.65 -16.16
N LYS A 40 6.30 -6.60 -14.83
CA LYS A 40 7.14 -7.46 -14.03
C LYS A 40 6.60 -8.85 -14.29
N ASN A 41 7.49 -9.73 -14.71
CA ASN A 41 7.11 -11.13 -14.94
C ASN A 41 6.47 -11.68 -13.65
N THR A 42 5.68 -12.74 -13.80
CA THR A 42 4.90 -13.32 -12.69
C THR A 42 5.77 -13.72 -11.49
N ASP A 43 7.08 -13.87 -11.66
CA ASP A 43 8.03 -14.16 -10.59
C ASP A 43 8.53 -12.91 -9.85
N GLU A 44 8.68 -11.76 -10.52
CA GLU A 44 9.10 -10.48 -9.93
C GLU A 44 8.01 -9.81 -9.10
N LEU A 45 6.74 -9.86 -9.54
CA LEU A 45 5.60 -9.41 -8.73
C LEU A 45 5.48 -10.19 -7.42
N VAL A 46 5.93 -11.45 -7.44
CA VAL A 46 5.86 -12.36 -6.31
C VAL A 46 7.01 -12.12 -5.35
N ASP A 47 8.24 -11.89 -5.83
CA ASP A 47 9.38 -11.59 -4.95
C ASP A 47 9.16 -10.26 -4.19
N ASP A 48 8.58 -9.24 -4.84
CA ASP A 48 8.26 -7.95 -4.20
C ASP A 48 7.13 -8.05 -3.17
N ALA A 49 6.09 -8.86 -3.45
CA ALA A 49 4.99 -9.08 -2.50
C ALA A 49 5.45 -9.92 -1.29
N VAL A 50 6.31 -10.92 -1.51
CA VAL A 50 6.91 -11.75 -0.46
C VAL A 50 7.88 -10.92 0.38
N ARG A 51 8.77 -10.14 -0.23
CA ARG A 51 9.67 -9.22 0.49
C ARG A 51 8.91 -8.12 1.22
N GLY A 52 7.85 -7.58 0.62
CA GLY A 52 7.00 -6.57 1.24
C GLY A 52 6.21 -7.11 2.44
N ALA A 53 5.76 -8.37 2.37
CA ALA A 53 5.14 -9.05 3.50
C ALA A 53 6.16 -9.36 4.61
N LEU A 54 7.37 -9.80 4.25
CA LEU A 54 8.47 -10.07 5.20
C LEU A 54 9.04 -8.79 5.84
N ALA A 55 9.05 -7.67 5.12
CA ALA A 55 9.48 -6.37 5.63
C ALA A 55 8.40 -5.69 6.49
N LYS A 56 7.11 -5.97 6.24
CA LYS A 56 6.00 -5.49 7.10
C LYS A 56 5.86 -6.31 8.38
N SER A 57 6.33 -7.54 8.39
CA SER A 57 6.60 -8.29 9.62
C SER A 57 7.97 -7.87 10.16
N ASP A 58 8.07 -6.65 10.70
CA ASP A 58 9.22 -6.15 11.47
C ASP A 58 9.43 -7.02 12.73
N MET A 59 9.93 -8.24 12.55
CA MET A 59 10.27 -9.18 13.62
C MET A 59 11.78 -9.21 13.91
N THR A 60 12.56 -8.29 13.33
CA THR A 60 14.03 -8.23 13.52
C THR A 60 14.52 -6.90 14.09
N ASN A 61 13.64 -5.95 14.38
CA ASN A 61 14.04 -4.65 14.94
C ASN A 61 13.97 -4.67 16.49
N GLU A 62 14.94 -5.33 17.12
CA GLU A 62 15.10 -5.45 18.60
C GLU A 62 15.25 -4.10 19.34
N LYS A 63 15.23 -2.95 18.65
CA LYS A 63 15.57 -1.63 19.22
C LYS A 63 14.48 -0.57 19.18
N GLN A 64 13.28 -0.82 18.62
CA GLN A 64 12.36 0.29 18.33
C GLN A 64 11.18 0.53 19.30
N ASN A 65 11.06 -0.19 20.42
CA ASN A 65 9.99 0.07 21.41
C ASN A 65 10.49 0.19 22.87
N LYS A 66 11.69 0.73 23.11
CA LYS A 66 12.11 1.02 24.48
C LYS A 66 11.56 2.38 24.93
N PRO A 67 10.76 2.46 26.01
CA PRO A 67 10.33 3.74 26.55
C PRO A 67 11.56 4.55 26.99
N ALA A 68 11.63 5.81 26.55
CA ALA A 68 12.67 6.72 27.00
C ALA A 68 12.36 7.16 28.44
N GLY A 69 13.36 7.14 29.32
CA GLY A 69 13.21 7.48 30.74
C GLY A 69 13.27 6.29 31.70
N ASP A 70 12.84 6.55 32.93
CA ASP A 70 12.80 5.59 34.04
C ASP A 70 11.47 4.83 33.99
N PHE A 71 11.53 3.51 33.78
CA PHE A 71 10.34 2.69 33.55
C PHE A 71 10.43 1.35 34.28
N ILE A 72 9.33 0.92 34.89
CA ILE A 72 9.25 -0.33 35.65
C ILE A 72 8.25 -1.27 35.00
N TYR A 73 8.70 -2.45 34.64
CA TYR A 73 7.86 -3.54 34.17
C TYR A 73 7.58 -4.51 35.32
N ILE A 74 6.31 -4.78 35.58
CA ILE A 74 5.88 -5.84 36.48
C ILE A 74 5.37 -6.98 35.60
N LEU A 75 6.18 -8.03 35.48
CA LEU A 75 5.87 -9.20 34.68
C LEU A 75 4.99 -10.13 35.49
N VAL A 76 3.82 -10.42 34.94
CA VAL A 76 2.81 -11.32 35.53
C VAL A 76 2.37 -12.36 34.53
N SER A 77 1.73 -13.40 35.06
CA SER A 77 1.18 -14.49 34.26
C SER A 77 -0.12 -14.96 34.89
N ALA A 78 -0.96 -15.63 34.10
CA ALA A 78 -2.19 -16.31 34.49
C ALA A 78 -1.95 -17.54 35.41
N SER A 79 -0.72 -17.72 35.89
CA SER A 79 -0.37 -18.55 37.04
C SER A 79 -0.54 -17.84 38.39
N LEU A 80 -0.59 -16.51 38.40
CA LEU A 80 -1.01 -15.72 39.57
C LEU A 80 -2.53 -15.71 39.67
N SER A 81 -3.04 -15.51 40.89
CA SER A 81 -4.48 -15.38 41.11
C SER A 81 -5.01 -14.02 40.64
N ASP A 82 -6.27 -13.97 40.20
CA ASP A 82 -6.94 -12.71 39.83
C ASP A 82 -6.90 -11.67 40.98
N ALA A 83 -6.90 -12.13 42.23
CA ALA A 83 -6.77 -11.28 43.41
C ALA A 83 -5.39 -10.60 43.47
N GLU A 84 -4.29 -11.34 43.28
CA GLU A 84 -2.93 -10.78 43.27
C GLU A 84 -2.74 -9.78 42.13
N ILE A 85 -3.26 -10.08 40.94
CA ILE A 85 -3.22 -9.17 39.79
C ILE A 85 -4.01 -7.89 40.08
N THR A 86 -5.20 -8.03 40.67
CA THR A 86 -6.04 -6.88 41.06
C THR A 86 -5.35 -6.02 42.13
N ASP A 87 -4.65 -6.64 43.07
CA ASP A 87 -3.89 -5.93 44.09
C ASP A 87 -2.73 -5.13 43.48
N ILE A 88 -2.00 -5.70 42.52
CA ILE A 88 -0.94 -4.99 41.77
C ILE A 88 -1.53 -3.79 41.00
N LEU A 89 -2.64 -3.99 40.30
CA LEU A 89 -3.33 -2.94 39.55
C LEU A 89 -3.74 -1.77 40.45
N LYS A 90 -4.27 -2.06 41.65
CA LYS A 90 -4.67 -1.03 42.62
C LYS A 90 -3.48 -0.34 43.29
N LEU A 91 -2.44 -1.11 43.61
CA LEU A 91 -1.25 -0.59 44.30
C LEU A 91 -0.53 0.49 43.48
N TYR A 92 -0.55 0.35 42.16
CA TYR A 92 0.12 1.26 41.22
C TYR A 92 -0.84 2.07 40.35
N ASP A 93 -2.10 2.22 40.76
CA ASP A 93 -3.05 3.06 40.03
C ASP A 93 -2.53 4.52 39.90
N GLY A 94 -2.67 5.09 38.71
CA GLY A 94 -2.24 6.46 38.39
C GLY A 94 -0.75 6.61 38.07
N ARG A 95 0.06 5.55 38.17
CA ARG A 95 1.47 5.55 37.76
C ARG A 95 1.59 5.35 36.25
N THR A 96 2.26 6.28 35.57
CA THR A 96 2.52 6.22 34.11
C THR A 96 3.89 5.66 33.75
N ASP A 97 4.75 5.49 34.74
CA ASP A 97 6.11 4.94 34.69
C ASP A 97 6.16 3.44 35.01
N ILE A 98 4.99 2.81 35.20
CA ILE A 98 4.85 1.37 35.46
C ILE A 98 3.95 0.75 34.39
N ALA A 99 4.32 -0.43 33.89
CA ALA A 99 3.42 -1.27 33.11
C ALA A 99 3.36 -2.68 33.68
N LEU A 100 2.15 -3.25 33.69
CA LEU A 100 1.92 -4.66 33.90
C LEU A 100 2.13 -5.39 32.56
N VAL A 101 3.02 -6.37 32.51
CA VAL A 101 3.38 -7.06 31.26
C VAL A 101 3.03 -8.53 31.33
N VAL A 102 2.35 -9.02 30.30
CA VAL A 102 2.03 -10.44 30.09
C VAL A 102 2.66 -10.93 28.79
N GLN A 103 3.09 -12.19 28.77
CA GLN A 103 3.83 -12.76 27.64
C GLN A 103 2.94 -13.25 26.49
N GLY A 104 1.72 -13.69 26.79
CA GLY A 104 0.93 -14.44 25.81
C GLY A 104 -0.38 -14.95 26.35
N ALA A 105 -0.79 -16.09 25.80
CA ALA A 105 -1.93 -16.84 26.29
C ALA A 105 -1.59 -18.32 26.53
N LYS A 106 -2.41 -19.03 27.32
CA LYS A 106 -2.26 -20.48 27.57
C LYS A 106 -2.54 -21.30 26.31
N ASP A 107 -3.45 -20.85 25.44
CA ASP A 107 -3.76 -21.48 24.16
C ASP A 107 -3.99 -20.43 23.06
N LYS A 108 -3.40 -20.68 21.88
CA LYS A 108 -3.61 -19.95 20.62
C LYS A 108 -5.08 -19.70 20.30
N LYS A 109 -5.98 -20.65 20.59
CA LYS A 109 -7.43 -20.50 20.32
C LYS A 109 -8.11 -19.50 21.25
N ASN A 110 -7.52 -19.27 22.42
CA ASN A 110 -8.10 -18.48 23.50
C ASN A 110 -7.34 -17.17 23.72
N LEU A 111 -6.43 -16.77 22.81
CA LEU A 111 -5.69 -15.51 22.93
C LEU A 111 -6.63 -14.30 23.10
N LEU A 112 -7.71 -14.27 22.32
CA LEU A 112 -8.70 -13.19 22.40
C LEU A 112 -9.48 -13.23 23.71
N ASP A 113 -9.78 -14.43 24.22
CA ASP A 113 -10.46 -14.62 25.50
C ASP A 113 -9.58 -14.20 26.68
N GLU A 114 -8.28 -14.52 26.63
CA GLU A 114 -7.32 -14.12 27.65
C GLU A 114 -7.03 -12.62 27.62
N LEU A 115 -6.89 -12.01 26.44
CA LEU A 115 -6.82 -10.55 26.32
C LEU A 115 -8.08 -9.87 26.88
N THR A 116 -9.25 -10.45 26.62
CA THR A 116 -10.51 -9.96 27.19
C THR A 116 -10.53 -10.11 28.71
N HIS A 117 -9.99 -11.21 29.26
CA HIS A 117 -9.84 -11.42 30.70
C HIS A 117 -8.94 -10.36 31.34
N TRP A 118 -7.77 -10.09 30.76
CA TRP A 118 -6.84 -9.05 31.23
C TRP A 118 -7.46 -7.65 31.18
N GLN A 119 -8.15 -7.31 30.09
CA GLN A 119 -8.86 -6.03 29.95
C GLN A 119 -10.00 -5.92 30.97
N LYS A 120 -10.73 -7.00 31.23
CA LYS A 120 -11.80 -7.03 32.22
C LYS A 120 -11.26 -6.85 33.64
N LEU A 121 -10.16 -7.50 34.00
CA LEU A 121 -9.50 -7.32 35.29
C LEU A 121 -9.02 -5.86 35.48
N SER A 122 -8.44 -5.26 34.45
CA SER A 122 -8.06 -3.85 34.45
C SER A 122 -9.29 -2.95 34.66
N PHE A 123 -10.38 -3.18 33.91
CA PHE A 123 -11.62 -2.41 34.01
C PHE A 123 -12.30 -2.55 35.38
N ASP A 124 -12.43 -3.79 35.90
CA ASP A 124 -13.06 -4.10 37.19
C ASP A 124 -12.24 -3.55 38.36
N SER A 125 -10.91 -3.52 38.23
CA SER A 125 -10.02 -2.90 39.22
C SER A 125 -10.15 -1.37 39.29
N LYS A 126 -10.74 -0.74 38.26
CA LYS A 126 -10.79 0.71 38.03
C LYS A 126 -9.41 1.38 37.98
N SER A 127 -8.35 0.61 37.78
CA SER A 127 -6.98 1.11 37.67
C SER A 127 -6.72 1.68 36.28
N SER A 128 -5.94 2.76 36.24
CA SER A 128 -5.39 3.37 35.05
C SER A 128 -4.03 2.77 34.64
N LEU A 129 -3.52 1.78 35.38
CA LEU A 129 -2.26 1.11 35.07
C LEU A 129 -2.32 0.39 33.72
N ALA A 130 -1.34 0.63 32.86
CA ALA A 130 -1.27 0.02 31.54
C ALA A 130 -0.97 -1.49 31.65
N VAL A 131 -1.81 -2.30 30.98
CA VAL A 131 -1.58 -3.75 30.82
C VAL A 131 -1.15 -4.02 29.38
N ASN A 132 0.09 -4.47 29.21
CA ASN A 132 0.72 -4.67 27.92
C ASN A 132 0.97 -6.15 27.63
N LEU A 133 0.67 -6.57 26.41
CA LEU A 133 1.04 -7.87 25.87
C LEU A 133 2.39 -7.73 25.16
N ASP A 134 3.47 -8.06 25.85
CA ASP A 134 4.82 -7.94 25.30
C ASP A 134 5.68 -9.18 25.61
N PRO A 135 5.76 -10.15 24.68
CA PRO A 135 6.60 -11.33 24.82
C PRO A 135 8.11 -11.03 24.77
N THR A 136 8.52 -9.86 24.29
CA THR A 136 9.96 -9.54 24.12
C THR A 136 10.64 -9.28 25.45
N VAL A 137 9.97 -8.62 26.41
CA VAL A 137 10.53 -8.37 27.75
C VAL A 137 10.84 -9.69 28.47
N PHE A 138 9.94 -10.66 28.39
CA PHE A 138 10.14 -12.00 28.96
C PHE A 138 11.34 -12.72 28.31
N LYS A 139 11.49 -12.61 26.99
CA LYS A 139 12.56 -13.25 26.22
C LYS A 139 13.92 -12.59 26.50
N ASN A 140 13.99 -11.26 26.46
CA ASN A 140 15.21 -10.48 26.66
C ASN A 140 15.83 -10.70 28.04
N TYR A 141 14.99 -10.81 29.08
CA TYR A 141 15.43 -11.03 30.45
C TYR A 141 15.38 -12.49 30.90
N ASN A 142 15.02 -13.40 29.99
CA ASN A 142 14.89 -14.84 30.21
C ASN A 142 14.06 -15.17 31.47
N VAL A 143 12.90 -14.52 31.58
CA VAL A 143 12.01 -14.64 32.74
C VAL A 143 11.11 -15.86 32.58
N SER A 144 11.33 -16.86 33.43
CA SER A 144 10.52 -18.09 33.49
C SER A 144 9.62 -18.16 34.73
N SER A 145 9.68 -17.16 35.61
CA SER A 145 8.94 -17.13 36.87
C SER A 145 8.43 -15.73 37.20
N VAL A 146 7.24 -15.67 37.78
CA VAL A 146 6.51 -14.43 38.13
C VAL A 146 6.02 -14.47 39.58
N PRO A 147 5.69 -13.32 40.21
CA PRO A 147 5.87 -11.96 39.69
C PRO A 147 7.35 -11.60 39.56
N THR A 148 7.74 -10.87 38.51
CA THR A 148 9.11 -10.35 38.35
C THR A 148 9.05 -8.85 38.07
N ILE A 149 9.78 -8.06 38.84
CA ILE A 149 9.93 -6.61 38.61
C ILE A 149 11.22 -6.39 37.84
N ILE A 150 11.14 -5.62 36.76
CA ILE A 150 12.28 -5.18 35.96
C ILE A 150 12.24 -3.66 35.94
N HIS A 151 13.31 -3.05 36.42
CA HIS A 151 13.51 -1.61 36.38
C HIS A 151 14.50 -1.28 35.26
N GLU A 152 14.04 -0.53 34.27
CA GLU A 152 14.86 -0.02 33.18
C GLU A 152 15.01 1.50 33.27
N LYS A 153 16.17 1.99 32.83
CA LYS A 153 16.41 3.40 32.61
C LYS A 153 17.07 3.59 31.25
N ASP A 154 16.43 4.36 30.38
CA ASP A 154 16.88 4.59 29.00
C ASP A 154 17.14 3.29 28.23
N GLY A 155 16.38 2.24 28.56
CA GLY A 155 16.49 0.91 27.97
C GLY A 155 17.62 0.03 28.50
N GLU A 156 18.32 0.45 29.54
CA GLU A 156 19.30 -0.37 30.26
C GLU A 156 18.73 -0.90 31.58
N LEU A 157 19.10 -2.13 31.94
CA LEU A 157 18.67 -2.76 33.19
C LEU A 157 19.30 -2.06 34.40
N VAL A 158 18.47 -1.51 35.28
CA VAL A 158 18.89 -0.97 36.57
C VAL A 158 18.82 -2.05 37.65
N ALA A 159 17.68 -2.72 37.78
CA ALA A 159 17.48 -3.78 38.77
C ALA A 159 16.42 -4.79 38.33
N ARG A 160 16.55 -6.04 38.78
CA ARG A 160 15.52 -7.08 38.61
C ARG A 160 15.35 -7.88 39.90
N VAL A 161 14.11 -8.28 40.20
CA VAL A 161 13.80 -9.16 41.33
C VAL A 161 12.59 -10.04 41.00
N THR A 162 12.62 -11.29 41.43
CA THR A 162 11.56 -12.27 41.23
C THR A 162 10.90 -12.64 42.56
N GLY A 163 9.60 -12.94 42.54
CA GLY A 163 8.81 -13.43 43.66
C GLY A 163 8.16 -12.35 44.52
N ILE A 164 8.28 -11.08 44.14
CA ILE A 164 7.61 -9.93 44.78
C ILE A 164 7.15 -8.94 43.72
N TYR A 165 6.17 -8.10 44.08
CA TYR A 165 5.67 -7.01 43.24
C TYR A 165 5.78 -5.63 43.91
N ASP A 166 6.43 -5.53 45.07
CA ASP A 166 6.69 -4.27 45.77
C ASP A 166 7.95 -3.58 45.23
N ILE A 167 7.77 -2.48 44.50
CA ILE A 167 8.86 -1.69 43.91
C ILE A 167 9.74 -1.03 44.98
N ALA A 168 9.26 -0.82 46.20
CA ALA A 168 10.06 -0.23 47.27
C ALA A 168 11.28 -1.10 47.63
N TYR A 169 11.21 -2.40 47.32
CA TYR A 169 12.32 -3.33 47.48
C TYR A 169 13.53 -2.99 46.61
N LEU A 170 13.32 -2.33 45.46
CA LEU A 170 14.38 -1.95 44.51
C LEU A 170 15.14 -0.69 44.94
N LYS A 171 14.66 0.02 45.96
CA LYS A 171 15.28 1.26 46.42
C LYS A 171 16.73 1.02 46.85
N ASP A 172 17.64 1.81 46.28
CA ASP A 172 19.09 1.76 46.52
C ASP A 172 19.77 0.43 46.13
N LYS A 173 19.12 -0.39 45.29
CA LYS A 173 19.66 -1.65 44.78
C LYS A 173 19.79 -1.63 43.26
N THR A 174 20.79 -2.34 42.76
CA THR A 174 21.09 -2.45 41.32
C THR A 174 21.51 -3.86 40.95
N GLY A 175 21.24 -4.28 39.72
CA GLY A 175 21.57 -5.59 39.19
C GLY A 175 20.49 -6.65 39.47
N ASP A 176 20.88 -7.92 39.34
CA ASP A 176 19.98 -9.04 39.62
C ASP A 176 19.93 -9.34 41.12
N LEU A 177 18.77 -9.10 41.72
CA LEU A 177 18.53 -9.30 43.15
C LEU A 177 18.03 -10.72 43.47
N GLY A 178 17.89 -11.57 42.45
CA GLY A 178 17.44 -12.94 42.60
C GLY A 178 15.97 -13.05 43.03
N VAL A 179 15.69 -14.05 43.86
CA VAL A 179 14.33 -14.39 44.31
C VAL A 179 14.12 -13.88 45.73
N ALA A 180 13.17 -12.95 45.91
CA ALA A 180 12.87 -12.32 47.19
C ALA A 180 11.52 -12.77 47.79
N GLY A 181 10.80 -13.67 47.13
CA GLY A 181 9.51 -14.19 47.59
C GLY A 181 9.00 -15.39 46.77
N PRO A 182 7.73 -15.80 46.95
CA PRO A 182 7.15 -16.92 46.21
C PRO A 182 7.11 -16.64 44.71
N ALA A 183 7.77 -17.48 43.93
CA ALA A 183 7.79 -17.39 42.48
C ALA A 183 7.06 -18.59 41.86
N VAL A 184 6.15 -18.34 40.92
CA VAL A 184 5.43 -19.36 40.17
C VAL A 184 5.87 -19.34 38.71
N GLY A 185 5.83 -20.50 38.04
CA GLY A 185 6.20 -20.60 36.64
C GLY A 185 5.25 -19.81 35.73
N VAL A 186 5.79 -19.24 34.65
CA VAL A 186 4.99 -18.69 33.54
C VAL A 186 4.31 -19.85 32.81
N VAL A 187 3.02 -19.71 32.51
CA VAL A 187 2.20 -20.79 31.91
C VAL A 187 1.77 -20.48 30.47
N GLU A 188 1.90 -19.23 30.05
CA GLU A 188 1.61 -18.78 28.69
C GLU A 188 2.71 -19.19 27.73
N LYS A 189 2.31 -19.53 26.51
CA LYS A 189 3.25 -19.71 25.41
C LYS A 189 3.72 -18.36 24.90
N ASN A 190 4.98 -18.29 24.47
CA ASN A 190 5.49 -17.09 23.82
C ASN A 190 4.80 -16.91 22.45
N LEU A 191 4.11 -15.78 22.27
CA LEU A 191 3.42 -15.47 21.01
C LEU A 191 4.38 -15.41 19.81
N ILE A 192 5.62 -14.99 20.01
CA ILE A 192 6.62 -14.95 18.93
C ILE A 192 6.90 -16.37 18.43
N ASP A 193 7.11 -17.30 19.36
CA ASP A 193 7.43 -18.68 19.01
C ASP A 193 6.21 -19.37 18.35
N GLU A 194 4.99 -19.08 18.81
CA GLU A 194 3.76 -19.59 18.18
C GLU A 194 3.54 -19.03 16.77
N LEU A 195 3.81 -17.75 16.55
CA LEU A 195 3.74 -17.12 15.23
C LEU A 195 4.80 -17.72 14.30
N GLN A 196 6.02 -17.92 14.78
CA GLN A 196 7.10 -18.56 14.03
C GLN A 196 6.74 -20.00 13.63
N GLU A 197 6.22 -20.81 14.55
CA GLU A 197 5.78 -22.17 14.26
C GLU A 197 4.59 -22.19 13.29
N SER A 198 3.69 -21.22 13.40
CA SER A 198 2.54 -21.09 12.51
C SER A 198 2.96 -20.72 11.08
N VAL A 199 3.88 -19.77 10.94
CA VAL A 199 4.44 -19.34 9.65
C VAL A 199 5.22 -20.46 8.99
N ALA A 200 6.01 -21.23 9.75
CA ALA A 200 6.75 -22.37 9.25
C ALA A 200 5.87 -23.49 8.65
N LYS A 201 4.59 -23.55 9.05
CA LYS A 201 3.61 -24.54 8.57
C LYS A 201 2.78 -24.05 7.38
N LEU A 202 2.96 -22.80 6.93
CA LEU A 202 2.20 -22.25 5.81
C LEU A 202 2.82 -22.68 4.47
N ASP A 203 1.97 -23.25 3.61
CA ASP A 203 2.32 -23.55 2.22
C ASP A 203 2.20 -22.28 1.37
N PHE A 204 3.26 -21.48 1.38
CA PHE A 204 3.35 -20.25 0.60
C PHE A 204 3.23 -20.52 -0.91
N ASP A 205 3.79 -21.63 -1.40
CA ASP A 205 3.77 -21.97 -2.83
C ASP A 205 2.36 -22.35 -3.31
N GLY A 206 1.64 -23.17 -2.54
CA GLY A 206 0.26 -23.52 -2.82
C GLY A 206 -0.70 -22.33 -2.72
N MET A 207 -0.48 -21.44 -1.75
CA MET A 207 -1.24 -20.17 -1.64
C MET A 207 -0.95 -19.24 -2.82
N LYS A 208 0.31 -19.11 -3.24
CA LYS A 208 0.73 -18.36 -4.44
C LYS A 208 0.02 -18.87 -5.68
N LYS A 209 0.07 -20.17 -5.93
CA LYS A 209 -0.57 -20.78 -7.11
C LYS A 209 -2.07 -20.52 -7.12
N LYS A 210 -2.75 -20.73 -5.99
CA LYS A 210 -4.18 -20.43 -5.85
C LYS A 210 -4.50 -18.95 -6.08
N ALA A 211 -3.65 -18.03 -5.65
CA ALA A 211 -3.87 -16.59 -5.86
C ALA A 211 -3.80 -16.23 -7.36
N ILE A 212 -2.80 -16.77 -8.08
CA ILE A 212 -2.63 -16.55 -9.52
C ILE A 212 -3.81 -17.13 -10.31
N ASP A 213 -4.20 -18.37 -10.00
CA ASP A 213 -5.28 -19.08 -10.69
C ASP A 213 -6.65 -18.38 -10.49
N ASN A 214 -6.85 -17.78 -9.31
CA ASN A 214 -8.11 -17.11 -8.96
C ASN A 214 -8.16 -15.62 -9.35
N TYR A 215 -7.08 -15.03 -9.85
CA TYR A 215 -7.03 -13.59 -10.13
C TYR A 215 -8.04 -13.17 -11.20
N TRP A 216 -7.97 -13.77 -12.39
CA TRP A 216 -8.81 -13.43 -13.54
C TRP A 216 -10.29 -13.83 -13.38
N PRO A 217 -10.63 -15.02 -12.86
CA PRO A 217 -12.03 -15.40 -12.64
C PRO A 217 -12.80 -14.48 -11.69
N ARG A 218 -12.09 -13.71 -10.85
CA ARG A 218 -12.69 -12.77 -9.90
C ARG A 218 -12.81 -11.35 -10.44
N GLN A 219 -12.23 -11.06 -11.60
CA GLN A 219 -12.35 -9.74 -12.20
C GLN A 219 -13.74 -9.57 -12.81
N VAL A 220 -14.34 -8.41 -12.57
CA VAL A 220 -15.58 -7.99 -13.23
C VAL A 220 -15.21 -6.92 -14.24
N PHE A 221 -15.31 -7.25 -15.52
CA PHE A 221 -15.03 -6.32 -16.60
C PHE A 221 -16.28 -5.58 -17.02
N GLN A 222 -16.13 -4.30 -17.38
CA GLN A 222 -17.14 -3.60 -18.14
C GLN A 222 -17.19 -4.22 -19.53
N GLU A 223 -18.38 -4.70 -19.93
CA GLU A 223 -18.60 -5.22 -21.27
C GLU A 223 -18.81 -4.06 -22.25
N PHE A 224 -18.14 -4.15 -23.40
CA PHE A 224 -18.24 -3.18 -24.48
C PHE A 224 -18.82 -3.87 -25.71
N PRO A 225 -19.93 -3.38 -26.27
CA PRO A 225 -20.47 -3.92 -27.51
C PRO A 225 -19.49 -3.77 -28.66
N GLU A 226 -19.58 -4.71 -29.61
CA GLU A 226 -18.83 -4.65 -30.85
C GLU A 226 -19.32 -3.48 -31.72
N ALA A 227 -18.38 -2.73 -32.30
CA ALA A 227 -18.68 -1.68 -33.26
C ALA A 227 -19.19 -2.30 -34.58
N THR A 228 -20.45 -2.04 -34.92
CA THR A 228 -21.09 -2.58 -36.15
C THR A 228 -21.06 -1.61 -37.32
N LYS A 229 -20.74 -0.34 -37.06
CA LYS A 229 -20.60 0.71 -38.06
C LYS A 229 -19.51 1.70 -37.64
N ARG A 230 -18.88 2.35 -38.60
CA ARG A 230 -17.98 3.47 -38.33
C ARG A 230 -18.71 4.60 -37.62
N ALA A 231 -18.10 5.13 -36.56
CA ALA A 231 -18.59 6.32 -35.87
C ALA A 231 -17.42 7.13 -35.31
N THR A 232 -17.51 8.45 -35.42
CA THR A 232 -16.54 9.37 -34.82
C THR A 232 -17.23 10.20 -33.75
N ARG A 233 -16.61 10.28 -32.59
CA ARG A 233 -17.09 11.07 -31.44
C ARG A 233 -16.02 12.04 -31.01
N THR A 234 -16.43 13.24 -30.64
CA THR A 234 -15.52 14.26 -30.10
C THR A 234 -15.88 14.58 -28.66
N ILE A 235 -14.90 14.56 -27.78
CA ILE A 235 -15.07 14.79 -26.35
C ILE A 235 -14.29 16.06 -25.98
N ASP A 236 -14.94 16.99 -25.29
CA ASP A 236 -14.29 18.19 -24.76
C ASP A 236 -13.79 17.91 -23.32
N PRO A 237 -12.47 17.81 -23.10
CA PRO A 237 -11.91 17.51 -21.78
C PRO A 237 -11.83 18.74 -20.86
N THR A 238 -12.56 19.81 -21.16
CA THR A 238 -12.60 20.99 -20.30
C THR A 238 -13.16 20.64 -18.92
N VAL A 239 -12.31 20.79 -17.89
CA VAL A 239 -12.67 20.63 -16.49
C VAL A 239 -12.98 21.97 -15.84
N ILE A 240 -13.75 21.94 -14.75
CA ILE A 240 -14.05 23.12 -13.93
C ILE A 240 -13.26 22.99 -12.63
N ILE A 241 -12.36 23.93 -12.40
CA ILE A 241 -11.62 24.05 -11.13
C ILE A 241 -12.44 24.97 -10.22
N PRO A 242 -13.07 24.46 -9.15
CA PRO A 242 -14.03 25.22 -8.34
C PRO A 242 -13.37 26.31 -7.49
N GLN A 243 -12.09 26.14 -7.15
CA GLN A 243 -11.31 27.09 -6.35
C GLN A 243 -9.85 27.09 -6.78
N ASN A 244 -9.13 28.15 -6.47
CA ASN A 244 -7.70 28.19 -6.78
C ASN A 244 -6.99 27.03 -6.07
N ILE A 245 -6.17 26.28 -6.81
CA ILE A 245 -5.28 25.27 -6.25
C ILE A 245 -3.97 25.97 -5.92
N THR A 246 -3.56 25.92 -4.66
CA THR A 246 -2.32 26.54 -4.18
C THR A 246 -1.26 25.49 -3.85
N SER A 247 -0.01 25.79 -4.16
CA SER A 247 1.18 25.10 -3.67
C SER A 247 1.28 25.22 -2.14
N PRO A 248 1.99 24.30 -1.46
CA PRO A 248 2.35 24.46 -0.04
C PRO A 248 3.04 25.80 0.29
N ASN A 249 3.70 26.42 -0.70
CA ASN A 249 4.36 27.71 -0.56
C ASN A 249 3.43 28.93 -0.78
N GLY A 250 2.14 28.70 -1.05
CA GLY A 250 1.14 29.76 -1.25
C GLY A 250 0.92 30.21 -2.70
N ASP A 251 1.73 29.74 -3.66
CA ASP A 251 1.59 30.07 -5.08
C ASP A 251 0.36 29.40 -5.70
N ILE A 252 -0.36 30.09 -6.60
CA ILE A 252 -1.50 29.50 -7.32
C ILE A 252 -0.99 28.60 -8.45
N VAL A 253 -1.13 27.30 -8.28
CA VAL A 253 -0.79 26.24 -9.25
C VAL A 253 -1.83 26.15 -10.35
N ALA A 254 -3.11 26.29 -10.02
CA ALA A 254 -4.18 26.36 -11.00
C ALA A 254 -5.27 27.33 -10.55
N LYS A 255 -5.67 28.26 -11.43
CA LYS A 255 -6.72 29.24 -11.12
C LYS A 255 -8.09 28.58 -11.19
N ARG A 256 -9.00 29.02 -10.32
CA ARG A 256 -10.43 28.75 -10.43
C ARG A 256 -10.92 29.12 -11.82
N GLY A 257 -11.66 28.23 -12.47
CA GLY A 257 -12.23 28.46 -13.79
C GLY A 257 -12.31 27.22 -14.66
N ARG A 258 -12.67 27.41 -15.92
CA ARG A 258 -12.67 26.36 -16.94
C ARG A 258 -11.26 26.21 -17.51
N PHE A 259 -10.78 24.99 -17.58
CA PHE A 259 -9.44 24.68 -18.07
C PHE A 259 -9.48 23.43 -18.94
N ASN A 260 -8.88 23.50 -20.13
CA ASN A 260 -8.75 22.34 -21.02
C ASN A 260 -7.30 21.85 -20.99
N PRO A 261 -7.03 20.62 -20.48
CA PRO A 261 -5.68 20.09 -20.38
C PRO A 261 -4.92 20.04 -21.71
N LEU A 262 -5.61 19.85 -22.84
CA LEU A 262 -5.01 19.77 -24.17
C LEU A 262 -4.36 21.09 -24.61
N THR A 263 -4.76 22.21 -24.01
CA THR A 263 -4.16 23.53 -24.32
C THR A 263 -2.80 23.74 -23.66
N VAL A 264 -2.46 22.94 -22.65
CA VAL A 264 -1.18 23.00 -21.92
C VAL A 264 -0.31 21.80 -22.22
N MET A 265 -0.92 20.62 -22.33
CA MET A 265 -0.22 19.38 -22.62
C MET A 265 -0.80 18.75 -23.89
N PRO A 266 -0.05 18.74 -25.01
CA PRO A 266 -0.50 18.10 -26.23
C PRO A 266 -0.62 16.59 -26.03
N PHE A 267 -1.69 16.01 -26.57
CA PHE A 267 -1.92 14.57 -26.51
C PHE A 267 -1.15 13.86 -27.63
N THR A 268 0.07 13.42 -27.32
CA THR A 268 0.99 12.77 -28.29
C THR A 268 0.88 11.24 -28.27
N ILE A 269 -0.24 10.70 -27.80
CA ILE A 269 -0.49 9.25 -27.72
C ILE A 269 -1.68 8.87 -28.60
N LYS A 270 -1.66 7.65 -29.12
CA LYS A 270 -2.76 7.02 -29.85
C LYS A 270 -3.23 5.82 -29.03
N LEU A 271 -4.38 5.94 -28.37
CA LEU A 271 -4.95 4.84 -27.61
C LEU A 271 -5.74 3.95 -28.55
N ILE A 272 -5.51 2.64 -28.50
CA ILE A 272 -6.16 1.65 -29.35
C ILE A 272 -6.91 0.70 -28.42
N PHE A 273 -8.24 0.83 -28.39
CA PHE A 273 -9.13 0.02 -27.57
C PHE A 273 -9.67 -1.15 -28.37
N PHE A 274 -9.63 -2.35 -27.81
CA PHE A 274 -10.12 -3.56 -28.46
C PHE A 274 -10.50 -4.63 -27.42
N ASP A 275 -11.34 -5.57 -27.81
CA ASP A 275 -11.59 -6.78 -27.03
C ASP A 275 -10.60 -7.88 -27.45
N ALA A 276 -9.69 -8.26 -26.55
CA ALA A 276 -8.71 -9.30 -26.84
C ALA A 276 -9.32 -10.69 -27.04
N ARG A 277 -10.60 -10.95 -26.68
CA ARG A 277 -11.29 -12.22 -26.99
C ARG A 277 -11.48 -12.38 -28.50
N GLU A 278 -11.75 -11.28 -29.19
CA GLU A 278 -12.09 -11.26 -30.61
C GLU A 278 -10.85 -11.17 -31.49
N GLU A 279 -10.60 -12.19 -32.32
CA GLU A 279 -9.39 -12.27 -33.15
C GLU A 279 -9.27 -11.12 -34.15
N TRP A 280 -10.38 -10.77 -34.79
CA TRP A 280 -10.38 -9.69 -35.77
C TRP A 280 -10.05 -8.33 -35.14
N GLN A 281 -10.43 -8.12 -33.87
CA GLN A 281 -10.08 -6.91 -33.12
C GLN A 281 -8.61 -6.90 -32.70
N ARG A 282 -8.01 -8.04 -32.37
CA ARG A 282 -6.54 -8.15 -32.17
C ARG A 282 -5.79 -7.80 -33.45
N GLN A 283 -6.24 -8.29 -34.61
CA GLN A 283 -5.66 -7.93 -35.90
C GLN A 283 -5.82 -6.43 -36.20
N PHE A 284 -6.98 -5.86 -35.90
CA PHE A 284 -7.21 -4.42 -36.01
C PHE A 284 -6.24 -3.63 -35.13
N ALA A 285 -6.10 -4.02 -33.87
CA ALA A 285 -5.22 -3.34 -32.93
C ALA A 285 -3.75 -3.38 -33.37
N ARG A 286 -3.30 -4.54 -33.90
CA ARG A 286 -1.98 -4.69 -34.52
C ARG A 286 -1.81 -3.76 -35.71
N TYR A 287 -2.75 -3.76 -36.65
CA TYR A 287 -2.69 -2.88 -37.81
C TYR A 287 -2.60 -1.41 -37.39
N GLN A 288 -3.45 -0.99 -36.44
CA GLN A 288 -3.43 0.38 -35.93
C GLN A 288 -2.13 0.74 -35.21
N PHE A 289 -1.52 -0.21 -34.51
CA PHE A 289 -0.23 -0.04 -33.84
C PHE A 289 0.88 0.17 -34.87
N GLU A 290 1.00 -0.73 -35.86
CA GLU A 290 2.01 -0.68 -36.92
C GLU A 290 1.90 0.58 -37.81
N HIS A 291 0.67 1.04 -38.08
CA HIS A 291 0.41 2.22 -38.91
C HIS A 291 0.27 3.52 -38.09
N THR A 292 0.85 3.57 -36.88
CA THR A 292 0.84 4.80 -36.08
C THR A 292 1.83 5.82 -36.65
N PRO A 293 1.40 7.07 -36.90
CA PRO A 293 2.31 8.12 -37.33
C PRO A 293 3.45 8.33 -36.32
N ALA A 294 4.66 8.62 -36.80
CA ALA A 294 5.84 8.82 -35.94
C ALA A 294 5.69 9.95 -34.90
N SER A 295 4.73 10.86 -35.08
CA SER A 295 4.40 11.92 -34.14
C SER A 295 3.60 11.44 -32.92
N LEU A 296 3.07 10.21 -32.94
CA LEU A 296 2.24 9.64 -31.89
C LEU A 296 2.87 8.37 -31.33
N THR A 297 2.67 8.14 -30.03
CA THR A 297 3.05 6.88 -29.37
C THR A 297 1.81 5.98 -29.27
N PRO A 298 1.79 4.79 -29.92
CA PRO A 298 0.66 3.88 -29.81
C PRO A 298 0.65 3.16 -28.45
N ILE A 299 -0.54 3.05 -27.86
CA ILE A 299 -0.79 2.32 -26.62
C ILE A 299 -1.98 1.40 -26.84
N LEU A 300 -1.80 0.12 -26.55
CA LEU A 300 -2.83 -0.90 -26.68
C LEU A 300 -3.59 -1.01 -25.35
N VAL A 301 -4.92 -0.97 -25.43
CA VAL A 301 -5.79 -1.09 -24.26
C VAL A 301 -6.84 -2.17 -24.55
N THR A 302 -6.77 -3.30 -23.84
CA THR A 302 -7.77 -4.35 -23.95
C THR A 302 -8.91 -4.16 -22.95
N THR A 303 -10.15 -4.43 -23.38
CA THR A 303 -11.34 -4.42 -22.52
C THR A 303 -11.59 -5.75 -21.83
N ASN A 304 -11.05 -6.84 -22.37
CA ASN A 304 -11.21 -8.19 -21.85
C ASN A 304 -9.94 -9.02 -22.07
N VAL A 305 -9.94 -10.26 -21.60
CA VAL A 305 -8.81 -11.18 -21.74
C VAL A 305 -9.29 -12.54 -22.25
N TYR A 306 -8.42 -13.24 -22.97
CA TYR A 306 -8.64 -14.61 -23.42
C TYR A 306 -7.67 -15.60 -22.73
N GLY A 307 -7.96 -16.89 -22.92
CA GLY A 307 -7.17 -17.98 -22.34
C GLY A 307 -7.31 -18.02 -20.81
N ASP A 308 -6.18 -18.16 -20.12
CA ASP A 308 -6.08 -18.06 -18.65
C ASP A 308 -6.02 -16.60 -18.15
N GLY A 309 -6.33 -15.63 -19.02
CA GLY A 309 -6.18 -14.19 -18.80
C GLY A 309 -4.74 -13.71 -18.94
N TRP A 310 -3.81 -14.39 -18.29
CA TRP A 310 -2.38 -14.09 -18.36
C TRP A 310 -1.80 -14.29 -19.77
N GLN A 311 -2.37 -15.21 -20.55
CA GLN A 311 -2.03 -15.49 -21.93
C GLN A 311 -2.16 -14.24 -22.80
N THR A 312 -3.18 -13.40 -22.56
CA THR A 312 -3.38 -12.14 -23.29
C THR A 312 -2.16 -11.23 -23.19
N PHE A 313 -1.54 -11.16 -22.01
CA PHE A 313 -0.35 -10.33 -21.79
C PHE A 313 0.92 -11.01 -22.29
N ARG A 314 1.08 -12.33 -22.07
CA ARG A 314 2.23 -13.10 -22.58
C ARG A 314 2.35 -13.03 -24.11
N ASP A 315 1.22 -13.04 -24.80
CA ASP A 315 1.18 -12.99 -26.26
C ASP A 315 1.46 -11.58 -26.81
N THR A 316 1.49 -10.53 -25.98
CA THR A 316 1.63 -9.12 -26.42
C THR A 316 2.82 -8.91 -27.34
N LYS A 317 4.00 -9.38 -26.92
CA LYS A 317 5.24 -9.25 -27.70
C LYS A 317 5.15 -9.95 -29.05
N LYS A 318 4.52 -11.13 -29.08
CA LYS A 318 4.34 -11.95 -30.28
C LYS A 318 3.34 -11.32 -31.25
N GLU A 319 2.23 -10.79 -30.74
CA GLU A 319 1.13 -10.27 -31.55
C GLU A 319 1.39 -8.83 -32.05
N TYR A 320 2.07 -8.00 -31.25
CA TYR A 320 2.18 -6.56 -31.49
C TYR A 320 3.63 -6.04 -31.57
N GLY A 321 4.63 -6.88 -31.27
CA GLY A 321 6.06 -6.55 -31.36
C GLY A 321 6.73 -6.15 -30.05
N ASP A 322 8.05 -6.01 -30.08
CA ASP A 322 8.92 -5.88 -28.89
C ASP A 322 8.68 -4.64 -28.03
N PHE A 323 8.18 -3.56 -28.62
CA PHE A 323 7.94 -2.29 -27.94
C PHE A 323 6.47 -2.06 -27.58
N ALA A 324 5.60 -3.04 -27.89
CA ALA A 324 4.19 -2.93 -27.62
C ALA A 324 3.91 -3.03 -26.12
N ARG A 325 3.10 -2.09 -25.62
CA ARG A 325 2.60 -2.09 -24.25
C ARG A 325 1.10 -2.31 -24.28
N LEU A 326 0.67 -3.43 -23.70
CA LEU A 326 -0.74 -3.78 -23.55
C LEU A 326 -1.19 -3.50 -22.12
N TYR A 327 -2.24 -2.69 -22.00
CA TYR A 327 -2.86 -2.37 -20.72
C TYR A 327 -4.29 -2.88 -20.67
N MET A 328 -4.78 -3.10 -19.46
CA MET A 328 -6.22 -3.27 -19.23
C MET A 328 -6.89 -1.90 -19.18
N ILE A 329 -8.10 -1.81 -19.73
CA ILE A 329 -8.94 -0.62 -19.56
C ILE A 329 -9.15 -0.31 -18.07
N GLN A 330 -8.96 0.96 -17.70
CA GLN A 330 -9.16 1.42 -16.33
C GLN A 330 -10.57 2.01 -16.15
N PRO A 331 -11.15 1.91 -14.93
CA PRO A 331 -12.40 2.59 -14.61
C PRO A 331 -12.34 4.08 -14.98
N GLY A 332 -13.42 4.59 -15.58
CA GLY A 332 -13.52 5.99 -16.02
C GLY A 332 -12.85 6.31 -17.37
N MET A 333 -11.98 5.45 -17.92
CA MET A 333 -11.42 5.69 -19.26
C MET A 333 -12.51 5.76 -20.33
N ALA A 334 -13.51 4.89 -20.24
CA ALA A 334 -14.59 4.87 -21.21
C ALA A 334 -15.39 6.18 -21.23
N GLU A 335 -15.68 6.73 -20.05
CA GLU A 335 -16.37 8.02 -19.90
C GLU A 335 -15.47 9.17 -20.37
N HIS A 336 -14.20 9.15 -19.98
CA HIS A 336 -13.24 10.19 -20.29
C HIS A 336 -12.96 10.35 -21.79
N TYR A 337 -12.90 9.23 -22.51
CA TYR A 337 -12.64 9.21 -23.95
C TYR A 337 -13.88 8.94 -24.81
N GLY A 338 -15.07 8.84 -24.21
CA GLY A 338 -16.33 8.61 -24.90
C GLY A 338 -16.38 7.27 -25.64
N LEU A 339 -15.82 6.22 -25.04
CA LEU A 339 -15.84 4.85 -25.53
C LEU A 339 -17.22 4.22 -25.31
N ILE A 340 -17.88 3.82 -26.40
CA ILE A 340 -19.16 3.10 -26.34
C ILE A 340 -19.03 1.72 -26.96
N ASN A 341 -18.42 1.62 -28.15
CA ASN A 341 -18.18 0.36 -28.83
C ASN A 341 -16.67 0.12 -29.03
N VAL A 342 -16.27 -1.14 -29.11
CA VAL A 342 -14.91 -1.58 -29.49
C VAL A 342 -14.93 -2.41 -30.77
N PRO A 343 -13.88 -2.37 -31.60
CA PRO A 343 -12.64 -1.64 -31.41
C PRO A 343 -12.76 -0.15 -31.74
N SER A 344 -11.91 0.65 -31.12
CA SER A 344 -11.86 2.09 -31.35
C SER A 344 -10.46 2.65 -31.16
N VAL A 345 -10.22 3.83 -31.73
CA VAL A 345 -8.96 4.55 -31.65
C VAL A 345 -9.22 5.95 -31.14
N VAL A 346 -8.50 6.32 -30.08
CA VAL A 346 -8.58 7.67 -29.51
C VAL A 346 -7.30 8.43 -29.79
N THR A 347 -7.47 9.59 -30.41
CA THR A 347 -6.44 10.62 -30.59
C THR A 347 -6.98 11.95 -30.06
N ALA A 348 -6.24 13.04 -30.22
CA ALA A 348 -6.77 14.36 -29.92
C ALA A 348 -6.33 15.39 -30.96
N ASP A 349 -7.14 16.41 -31.12
CA ASP A 349 -6.70 17.69 -31.66
C ASP A 349 -6.28 18.64 -30.51
N SER A 350 -6.04 19.91 -30.82
CA SER A 350 -5.64 20.94 -29.82
C SER A 350 -6.70 21.23 -28.72
N LYS A 351 -7.92 20.74 -28.84
CA LYS A 351 -9.06 21.08 -27.98
C LYS A 351 -9.93 19.90 -27.58
N ARG A 352 -9.93 18.79 -28.31
CA ARG A 352 -10.86 17.67 -28.12
C ARG A 352 -10.18 16.34 -28.31
N PHE A 353 -10.63 15.34 -27.56
CA PHE A 353 -10.38 13.94 -27.93
C PHE A 353 -11.28 13.56 -29.09
N ILE A 354 -10.74 12.73 -29.98
CA ILE A 354 -11.42 12.18 -31.14
C ILE A 354 -11.38 10.66 -30.96
N ASN A 355 -12.55 10.06 -30.76
CA ASN A 355 -12.74 8.63 -30.67
C ASN A 355 -13.37 8.11 -31.96
N ASP A 356 -12.62 7.30 -32.70
CA ASP A 356 -13.04 6.64 -33.93
C ASP A 356 -13.33 5.16 -33.68
N GLU A 357 -14.59 4.76 -33.81
CA GLU A 357 -15.06 3.37 -33.74
C GLU A 357 -15.04 2.74 -35.13
N TYR A 358 -14.62 1.48 -35.23
CA TYR A 358 -14.45 0.78 -36.50
C TYR A 358 -15.22 -0.53 -36.52
N SER A 359 -16.05 -0.72 -37.55
CA SER A 359 -16.63 -2.05 -37.78
C SER A 359 -15.64 -3.00 -38.43
N ARG A 360 -15.94 -4.29 -38.34
CA ARG A 360 -15.17 -5.32 -39.05
C ARG A 360 -15.08 -5.06 -40.54
N LYS A 361 -16.17 -4.60 -41.17
CA LYS A 361 -16.19 -4.22 -42.59
C LYS A 361 -15.25 -3.06 -42.88
N ASP A 362 -15.26 -2.02 -42.02
CA ASP A 362 -14.35 -0.89 -42.18
C ASP A 362 -12.89 -1.33 -42.07
N PHE A 363 -12.57 -2.27 -41.18
CA PHE A 363 -11.22 -2.81 -41.05
C PHE A 363 -10.79 -3.62 -42.28
N GLU A 364 -11.69 -4.42 -42.86
CA GLU A 364 -11.42 -5.17 -44.09
C GLU A 364 -11.16 -4.23 -45.29
N GLU A 365 -11.77 -3.05 -45.32
CA GLU A 365 -11.52 -2.01 -46.34
C GLU A 365 -10.24 -1.17 -46.09
N LEU A 366 -9.69 -1.21 -44.88
CA LEU A 366 -8.44 -0.51 -44.51
C LEU A 366 -7.18 -1.34 -44.81
N LYS A 367 -7.30 -2.66 -44.89
CA LYS A 367 -6.23 -3.56 -45.32
C LYS A 367 -6.05 -3.48 -46.84
#